data_AF-A0A4Q6BD14-F1
#
_entry.id   AF-A0A4Q6BD14-F1
#
_cell.length_a   1.000
_cell.length_b   1.000
_cell.length_c   1.000
_cell.angle_alpha   90.00
_cell.angle_beta   90.00
_cell.angle_gamma   90.00
#
_symmetry.space_group_name_H-M   'P 1'
#
loop_
_entity.id
_entity.type
_entity.pdbx_description
1 polymer ?
#
loop_
_entity_poly.entity_id
_entity_poly.type
_entity_poly.pdbx_seq_one_letter_code
_entity_poly.pdbx_strand_id
1 'polypeptide(L)'
;MATLGGIIDIPAVVDGVEANLSSHARFYYRLERKAGRPWLISGFDGVYLRDELLPAIPGTTLHVPLEELEGLRKPYRLLAWLQIKLGYRPNMELAGEDRPDLTAALEAELFGWAGITP
;
A
#
# COMPACT_ATOMS: atom_id res chain seq x y z
N MET A 1 -11.65 -15.79 3.69
CA MET A 1 -11.04 -14.51 3.31
C MET A 1 -11.51 -13.44 4.28
N ALA A 2 -10.66 -12.46 4.60
CA ALA A 2 -11.05 -11.26 5.33
C ALA A 2 -10.62 -10.02 4.53
N THR A 3 -11.43 -8.97 4.54
CA THR A 3 -11.09 -7.67 3.94
C THR A 3 -11.30 -6.55 4.94
N LEU A 4 -10.36 -5.60 4.99
CA LEU A 4 -10.45 -4.44 5.87
C LEU A 4 -9.68 -3.25 5.29
N GLY A 5 -10.18 -2.03 5.54
CA GLY A 5 -9.40 -0.82 5.34
C GLY A 5 -8.36 -0.67 6.45
N GLY A 6 -7.15 -0.23 6.08
CA GLY A 6 -6.09 0.01 7.06
C GLY A 6 -5.03 0.98 6.54
N ILE A 7 -4.09 1.30 7.43
CA ILE A 7 -3.00 2.23 7.19
C ILE A 7 -1.70 1.50 7.52
N ILE A 8 -0.71 1.62 6.63
CA ILE A 8 0.67 1.23 6.91
C ILE A 8 1.45 2.50 7.23
N ASP A 9 1.88 2.64 8.47
CA ASP A 9 2.77 3.72 8.88
C ASP A 9 4.23 3.30 8.67
N ILE A 10 4.98 4.13 7.96
CA ILE A 10 6.38 3.91 7.61
C ILE A 10 7.19 5.13 8.08
N PRO A 11 7.86 5.02 9.23
CA PRO A 11 8.83 6.02 9.66
C PRO A 11 9.99 6.08 8.67
N ALA A 12 10.46 7.28 8.37
CA ALA A 12 11.59 7.50 7.49
C ALA A 12 12.41 8.72 7.90
N VAL A 13 13.66 8.76 7.44
CA VAL A 13 14.49 9.96 7.46
C VAL A 13 14.84 10.29 6.02
N VAL A 14 14.42 11.45 5.55
CA VAL A 14 14.67 11.91 4.17
C VAL A 14 15.39 13.24 4.24
N ASP A 15 16.58 13.30 3.63
CA ASP A 15 17.43 14.51 3.60
C ASP A 15 17.64 15.13 5.01
N GLY A 16 17.74 14.26 6.02
CA GLY A 16 17.94 14.63 7.43
C GLY A 16 16.67 15.01 8.20
N VAL A 17 15.48 14.98 7.57
CA VAL A 17 14.19 15.27 8.21
C VAL A 17 13.49 13.97 8.59
N GLU A 18 13.15 13.83 9.87
CA GLU A 18 12.28 12.74 10.35
C GLU A 18 10.86 12.94 9.82
N ALA A 19 10.30 11.91 9.19
CA ALA A 19 8.98 11.92 8.60
C ALA A 19 8.26 10.60 8.85
N ASN A 20 6.93 10.62 8.74
CA ASN A 20 6.11 9.42 8.73
C ASN A 20 5.23 9.41 7.47
N LEU A 21 5.32 8.32 6.71
CA LEU A 21 4.41 8.05 5.62
C LEU A 21 3.24 7.22 6.15
N SER A 22 2.01 7.62 5.84
CA SER A 22 0.81 6.83 6.10
C SER A 22 0.20 6.40 4.76
N SER A 23 0.32 5.11 4.44
CA SER A 23 -0.24 4.52 3.21
C SER A 23 -1.60 3.88 3.50
N HIS A 24 -2.67 4.45 2.96
CA HIS A 24 -4.02 3.93 3.11
C HIS A 24 -4.34 2.91 2.03
N ALA A 25 -4.82 1.73 2.45
CA ALA A 25 -5.15 0.65 1.55
C ALA A 25 -6.35 -0.17 2.05
N ARG A 26 -6.97 -0.90 1.15
CA ARG A 26 -7.86 -2.02 1.47
C ARG A 26 -7.06 -3.31 1.38
N PHE A 27 -7.01 -4.06 2.47
CA PHE A 27 -6.26 -5.30 2.57
C PHE A 27 -7.16 -6.51 2.41
N TYR A 28 -6.64 -7.54 1.75
CA TYR A 28 -7.28 -8.83 1.58
C TYR A 28 -6.37 -9.91 2.15
N TYR A 29 -6.91 -10.69 3.09
CA TYR A 29 -6.20 -11.79 3.74
C TYR A 29 -6.81 -13.13 3.30
N ARG A 30 -5.96 -13.98 2.75
CA ARG A 30 -6.24 -15.39 2.50
C ARG A 30 -5.75 -16.18 3.71
N LEU A 31 -6.67 -16.90 4.35
CA LEU A 31 -6.40 -17.71 5.52
C LEU A 31 -6.65 -19.17 5.18
N GLU A 32 -5.73 -20.05 5.57
CA GLU A 32 -5.85 -21.50 5.39
C GLU A 32 -5.68 -22.23 6.71
N ARG A 33 -6.43 -23.33 6.86
CA ARG A 33 -6.31 -24.24 8.00
C ARG A 33 -6.08 -25.66 7.50
N LYS A 34 -4.90 -26.21 7.83
CA LYS A 34 -4.60 -27.63 7.64
C LYS A 34 -5.16 -28.44 8.81
N ALA A 35 -5.48 -29.71 8.58
CA ALA A 35 -6.03 -30.58 9.62
C ALA A 35 -5.14 -30.59 10.88
N GLY A 36 -5.77 -30.37 12.04
CA GLY A 36 -5.08 -30.31 13.34
C GLY A 36 -4.17 -29.09 13.57
N ARG A 37 -4.20 -28.07 12.70
CA ARG A 37 -3.37 -26.86 12.82
C ARG A 37 -4.22 -25.59 13.00
N PRO A 38 -3.66 -24.52 13.59
CA PRO A 38 -4.31 -23.21 13.62
C PRO A 38 -4.43 -22.61 12.21
N TRP A 39 -5.27 -21.58 12.08
CA TRP A 39 -5.33 -20.74 10.88
C TRP A 39 -4.00 -19.99 10.70
N LEU A 40 -3.54 -19.95 9.46
CA LEU A 40 -2.37 -19.15 9.05
C LEU A 40 -2.73 -18.29 7.86
N ILE A 41 -2.02 -17.19 7.68
CA ILE A 41 -2.10 -16.36 6.48
C ILE A 41 -1.38 -17.10 5.35
N SER A 42 -2.11 -17.45 4.30
CA SER A 42 -1.56 -18.04 3.06
C SER A 42 -1.34 -17.00 1.96
N GLY A 43 -1.96 -15.83 2.07
CA GLY A 43 -1.77 -14.72 1.14
C GLY A 43 -2.25 -13.38 1.70
N PHE A 44 -1.64 -12.32 1.20
CA PHE A 44 -1.93 -10.94 1.57
C PHE A 44 -1.81 -10.06 0.33
N ASP A 45 -2.87 -9.31 0.04
CA ASP A 45 -2.96 -8.43 -1.12
C ASP A 45 -3.56 -7.09 -0.69
N GLY A 46 -3.26 -6.03 -1.45
CA GLY A 46 -3.65 -4.67 -1.11
C GLY A 46 -4.09 -3.87 -2.33
N VAL A 47 -5.14 -3.08 -2.15
CA VAL A 47 -5.57 -2.04 -3.09
C VAL A 47 -5.25 -0.68 -2.46
N TYR A 48 -4.31 0.04 -3.05
CA TYR A 48 -3.88 1.35 -2.54
C TYR A 48 -4.91 2.44 -2.86
N LEU A 49 -5.17 3.30 -1.89
CA LEU A 49 -6.20 4.34 -1.99
C LEU A 49 -5.57 5.73 -2.08
N ARG A 50 -4.72 6.05 -1.10
CA ARG A 50 -4.00 7.32 -1.00
C ARG A 50 -2.85 7.18 -0.02
N ASP A 51 -1.92 8.11 -0.05
CA ASP A 51 -0.89 8.23 0.96
C ASP A 51 -0.67 9.68 1.39
N GLU A 52 -0.06 9.83 2.56
CA GLU A 52 0.35 11.11 3.13
C GLU A 52 1.76 10.96 3.68
N LEU A 53 2.59 12.00 3.52
CA LEU A 53 3.94 12.05 4.08
C LEU A 53 4.08 13.36 4.85
N LEU A 54 4.28 13.24 6.17
CA LEU A 54 4.34 14.39 7.07
C LEU A 54 5.66 14.38 7.84
N PRO A 55 6.29 15.55 8.06
CA PRO A 55 7.38 15.66 9.03
C PRO A 55 6.90 15.23 10.42
N ALA A 56 7.70 14.43 11.12
CA ALA A 56 7.35 13.89 12.42
C ALA A 56 7.38 14.97 13.53
N ILE A 57 8.20 16.01 13.34
CA ILE A 57 8.38 17.11 14.30
C ILE A 57 7.64 18.37 13.81
N PRO A 58 6.67 18.90 14.56
CA PRO A 58 5.99 20.14 14.20
C PRO A 58 6.96 21.31 13.99
N GLY A 59 6.73 22.11 12.95
CA GLY A 59 7.58 23.24 12.60
C GLY A 59 8.79 22.87 11.73
N THR A 60 9.05 21.58 11.52
CA THR A 60 10.00 21.14 10.49
C THR A 60 9.31 21.05 9.13
N THR A 61 10.09 21.15 8.05
CA THR A 61 9.59 21.09 6.68
C THR A 61 10.30 19.96 5.95
N LEU A 62 9.53 19.07 5.34
CA LEU A 62 10.03 18.10 4.38
C LEU A 62 9.81 18.67 2.99
N HIS A 63 10.88 18.85 2.23
CA HIS A 63 10.79 19.29 0.85
C HIS A 63 10.63 18.08 -0.09
N VAL A 64 9.55 18.06 -0.86
CA VAL A 64 9.29 17.06 -1.89
C VAL A 64 9.21 17.79 -3.23
N PRO A 65 10.24 17.68 -4.10
CA PRO A 65 10.22 18.33 -5.41
C PRO A 65 9.09 17.75 -6.28
N LEU A 66 8.32 18.61 -6.94
CA LEU A 66 7.14 18.18 -7.72
C LEU A 66 7.55 17.38 -8.96
N GLU A 67 8.69 17.72 -9.54
CA GLU A 67 9.31 17.03 -10.66
C GLU A 67 9.65 15.57 -10.34
N GLU A 68 10.00 15.26 -9.08
CA GLU A 68 10.27 13.89 -8.64
C GLU A 68 9.00 13.05 -8.47
N LEU A 69 7.83 13.70 -8.47
CA LEU A 69 6.52 13.05 -8.39
C LEU A 69 5.90 12.79 -9.76
N GLU A 70 6.49 13.32 -10.83
CA GLU A 70 5.99 13.13 -12.19
C GLU A 70 6.02 11.66 -12.58
N GLY A 71 4.94 11.18 -13.20
CA GLY A 71 4.78 9.78 -13.57
C GLY A 71 4.47 8.82 -12.42
N LEU A 72 4.58 9.25 -11.15
CA LEU A 72 4.19 8.42 -10.02
C LEU A 72 2.67 8.38 -9.83
N ARG A 73 2.16 7.15 -9.65
CA ARG A 73 0.73 6.85 -9.51
C ARG A 73 0.15 7.39 -8.23
N LYS A 74 -1.00 8.07 -8.34
CA LYS A 74 -1.63 8.83 -7.25
C LYS A 74 -1.89 8.05 -5.95
N PRO A 75 -2.39 6.79 -5.97
CA PRO A 75 -2.83 6.15 -4.74
C PRO A 75 -1.70 5.75 -3.77
N TYR A 76 -0.46 5.74 -4.26
CA TYR A 76 0.73 5.39 -3.47
C TYR A 76 1.96 6.19 -3.96
N ARG A 77 1.71 7.45 -4.34
CA ARG A 77 2.71 8.32 -4.95
C ARG A 77 3.87 8.61 -4.02
N LEU A 78 3.58 9.01 -2.80
CA LEU A 78 4.58 9.38 -1.80
C LEU A 78 5.31 8.14 -1.28
N LEU A 79 4.63 6.99 -1.22
CA LEU A 79 5.25 5.69 -0.98
C LEU A 79 6.26 5.34 -2.08
N ALA A 80 5.86 5.48 -3.35
CA ALA A 80 6.75 5.21 -4.48
C ALA A 80 7.95 6.17 -4.50
N TRP A 81 7.71 7.45 -4.25
CA TRP A 81 8.76 8.44 -4.12
C TRP A 81 9.73 8.13 -2.98
N LEU A 82 9.21 7.80 -1.78
CA LEU A 82 10.03 7.44 -0.63
C LEU A 82 10.88 6.19 -0.91
N GLN A 83 10.31 5.18 -1.58
CA GLN A 83 11.06 4.00 -2.01
C GLN A 83 12.23 4.37 -2.93
N ILE A 84 12.01 5.27 -3.90
CA ILE A 84 13.08 5.78 -4.78
C ILE A 84 14.17 6.48 -3.97
N LYS A 85 13.80 7.38 -3.03
CA LYS A 85 14.76 8.08 -2.16
C LYS A 85 15.59 7.12 -1.30
N LEU A 86 15.01 5.98 -0.91
CA LEU A 86 15.68 4.92 -0.16
C LEU A 86 16.43 3.91 -1.05
N GLY A 87 16.49 4.13 -2.38
CA GLY A 87 17.23 3.29 -3.33
C GLY A 87 16.48 2.05 -3.83
N TYR A 88 15.18 1.95 -3.56
CA TYR A 88 14.32 0.88 -4.07
C TYR A 88 13.67 1.26 -5.40
N ARG A 89 13.22 0.24 -6.15
CA ARG A 89 12.41 0.42 -7.35
C ARG A 89 10.95 0.16 -6.99
N PRO A 90 10.07 1.16 -7.03
CA PRO A 90 8.66 0.95 -6.69
C PRO A 90 7.96 0.10 -7.75
N ASN A 91 7.03 -0.74 -7.30
CA ASN A 91 6.17 -1.49 -8.20
C ASN A 91 5.01 -0.62 -8.68
N MET A 92 5.04 -0.24 -9.95
CA MET A 92 4.03 0.62 -10.57
C MET A 92 2.81 -0.15 -11.09
N GLU A 93 2.80 -1.48 -10.96
CA GLU A 93 1.73 -2.37 -11.40
C GLU A 93 0.81 -2.84 -10.26
N LEU A 94 0.89 -2.21 -9.08
CA LEU A 94 0.05 -2.55 -7.93
C LEU A 94 -1.40 -2.09 -8.13
N ALA A 95 -2.35 -2.83 -7.57
CA ALA A 95 -3.75 -2.43 -7.58
C ALA A 95 -3.94 -1.13 -6.80
N GLY A 96 -4.70 -0.21 -7.37
CA GLY A 96 -5.00 1.07 -6.74
C GLY A 96 -6.30 1.66 -7.25
N GLU A 97 -6.82 2.66 -6.53
CA GLU A 97 -8.10 3.32 -6.86
C GLU A 97 -8.10 3.93 -8.29
N ASP A 98 -6.94 4.29 -8.82
CA ASP A 98 -6.75 4.79 -10.19
C ASP A 98 -6.83 3.70 -11.28
N ARG A 99 -6.87 2.42 -10.90
CA ARG A 99 -6.94 1.24 -11.79
C ARG A 99 -8.09 0.32 -11.37
N PRO A 100 -9.35 0.71 -11.65
CA PRO A 100 -10.52 -0.09 -11.28
C PRO A 100 -10.56 -1.43 -12.00
N ASP A 101 -9.99 -1.53 -13.21
CA ASP A 101 -9.84 -2.77 -13.98
C ASP A 101 -9.00 -3.80 -13.22
N LEU A 102 -7.83 -3.39 -12.73
CA LEU A 102 -6.92 -4.24 -11.98
C LEU A 102 -7.48 -4.61 -10.61
N THR A 103 -8.15 -3.65 -9.96
CA THR A 103 -8.83 -3.87 -8.68
C THR A 103 -9.93 -4.92 -8.81
N ALA A 104 -10.79 -4.80 -9.82
CA ALA A 104 -11.87 -5.76 -10.07
C ALA A 104 -11.33 -7.15 -10.42
N ALA A 105 -10.24 -7.23 -11.19
CA ALA A 105 -9.60 -8.51 -11.51
C ALA A 105 -9.03 -9.20 -10.25
N LEU A 106 -8.34 -8.44 -9.39
CA LEU A 106 -7.82 -8.94 -8.11
C LEU A 106 -8.96 -9.41 -7.20
N GLU A 107 -10.02 -8.62 -7.07
CA GLU A 107 -11.19 -9.01 -6.29
C GLU A 107 -11.81 -10.29 -6.84
N ALA A 108 -12.07 -10.38 -8.14
CA ALA A 108 -12.63 -11.59 -8.76
C ALA A 108 -11.78 -12.84 -8.49
N GLU A 109 -10.45 -12.74 -8.56
CA GLU A 109 -9.54 -13.83 -8.20
C GLU A 109 -9.70 -14.25 -6.73
N LEU A 110 -9.65 -13.29 -5.81
CA LEU A 110 -9.67 -13.56 -4.37
C LEU A 110 -11.01 -14.09 -3.87
N PHE A 111 -12.11 -13.49 -4.34
CA PHE A 111 -13.47 -13.96 -4.04
C PHE A 111 -13.71 -15.36 -4.65
N GLY A 112 -13.27 -15.58 -5.90
CA GLY A 112 -13.30 -16.89 -6.55
C GLY A 112 -12.53 -17.96 -5.79
N TRP A 113 -11.31 -17.66 -5.33
CA TRP A 113 -10.51 -18.55 -4.47
C TRP A 113 -11.25 -18.92 -3.18
N ALA A 114 -11.93 -17.95 -2.57
CA ALA A 114 -12.68 -18.15 -1.33
C ALA A 114 -14.04 -18.84 -1.53
N GLY A 115 -14.46 -19.08 -2.78
CA GLY A 115 -15.76 -19.67 -3.12
C GLY A 115 -16.95 -18.78 -2.76
N ILE A 116 -16.76 -17.46 -2.76
CA ILE A 116 -17.78 -16.46 -2.41
C ILE A 116 -17.89 -15.39 -3.51
N THR A 117 -19.02 -14.70 -3.57
CA THR A 117 -19.25 -13.58 -4.51
C THR A 117 -18.83 -12.25 -3.87
N PRO A 118 -18.28 -11.29 -4.64
CA PRO A 118 -17.98 -9.93 -4.16
C PRO A 118 -19.15 -9.20 -3.49
#